data_AF-A0A2N1W856-F1
#
_entry.id   AF-A0A2N1W856-F1
#
_cell.length_a   1.000
_cell.length_b   1.000
_cell.length_c   1.000
_cell.angle_alpha   90.00
_cell.angle_beta   90.00
_cell.angle_gamma   90.00
#
_symmetry.space_group_name_H-M   'P 1'
#
loop_
_entity.id
_entity.type
_entity.pdbx_description
1 polymer ?
#
loop_
_entity_poly.entity_id
_entity_poly.type
_entity_poly.pdbx_seq_one_letter_code
_entity_poly.pdbx_strand_id
1 'polypeptide(L)'
;MNAEKEVILNVSEPKKFTNAIKKSVNEAVEKGYDIDLQFGGPEEFPTHEYFNNDIEFKKAAVYAADYWTRMHITVAGKSDSENIQELNEILNGIKDQIDNHAEPRFH
;
A
#
# COMPACT_ATOMS: atom_id res chain seq x y z
N MET A 1 -6.30 -2.17 -18.89
CA MET A 1 -4.91 -1.95 -18.43
C MET A 1 -4.97 -1.71 -16.93
N ASN A 2 -4.00 -2.21 -16.18
CA ASN A 2 -3.95 -2.01 -14.73
C ASN A 2 -3.25 -0.69 -14.43
N ALA A 3 -3.64 -0.01 -13.36
CA ALA A 3 -2.92 1.15 -12.85
C ALA A 3 -1.96 0.68 -11.75
N GLU A 4 -0.70 1.10 -11.82
CA GLU A 4 0.32 0.63 -10.89
C GLU A 4 1.27 1.75 -10.44
N LYS A 5 1.76 1.65 -9.20
CA LYS A 5 2.69 2.62 -8.63
C LYS A 5 3.59 2.00 -7.56
N GLU A 6 4.89 2.21 -7.69
CA GLU A 6 5.84 2.00 -6.59
C GLU A 6 5.98 3.27 -5.74
N VAL A 7 6.02 3.08 -4.42
CA VAL A 7 6.11 4.11 -3.39
C VAL A 7 7.22 3.74 -2.42
N ILE A 8 8.09 4.70 -2.14
CA ILE A 8 9.07 4.59 -1.04
C ILE A 8 8.33 4.89 0.27
N LEU A 9 8.42 3.98 1.22
CA LEU A 9 7.77 4.08 2.51
C LEU A 9 8.75 4.61 3.56
N ASN A 10 8.43 5.77 4.12
CA ASN A 10 9.01 6.28 5.34
C ASN A 10 7.89 6.42 6.38
N VAL A 11 7.66 5.34 7.13
CA VAL A 11 6.51 5.23 8.02
C VAL A 11 6.96 5.43 9.46
N SER A 12 6.58 6.56 10.06
CA SER A 12 6.88 6.88 11.47
C SER A 12 5.89 6.25 12.44
N GLU A 13 4.65 5.99 11.98
CA GLU A 13 3.58 5.37 12.77
C GLU A 13 2.99 4.14 12.04
N PRO A 14 3.65 2.97 12.11
CA PRO A 14 3.32 1.78 11.31
C PRO A 14 1.89 1.26 11.48
N LYS A 15 1.35 1.37 12.69
CA LYS A 15 -0.06 1.03 12.96
C LYS A 15 -1.03 1.99 12.26
N LYS A 16 -0.75 3.29 12.24
CA LYS A 16 -1.62 4.26 11.57
C LYS A 16 -1.55 4.11 10.06
N PHE A 17 -0.35 3.90 9.51
CA PHE A 17 -0.16 3.55 8.11
C PHE A 17 -0.96 2.31 7.72
N THR A 18 -0.81 1.21 8.47
CA THR A 18 -1.54 -0.04 8.20
C THR A 18 -3.06 0.15 8.24
N ASN A 19 -3.57 0.93 9.20
CA ASN A 19 -4.99 1.25 9.26
C ASN A 19 -5.45 2.12 8.09
N ALA A 20 -4.64 3.09 7.67
CA ALA A 20 -4.95 3.96 6.54
C ALA A 20 -5.00 3.17 5.22
N ILE A 21 -3.97 2.36 4.93
CA ILE A 21 -3.95 1.54 3.72
C ILE A 21 -5.12 0.54 3.73
N LYS A 22 -5.39 -0.11 4.87
CA LYS A 22 -6.54 -1.00 5.02
C LYS A 22 -7.85 -0.29 4.68
N LYS A 23 -8.06 0.89 5.24
CA LYS A 23 -9.29 1.65 4.99
C LYS A 23 -9.45 1.95 3.50
N SER A 24 -8.40 2.45 2.85
CA SER A 24 -8.44 2.79 1.43
C SER A 24 -8.62 1.59 0.51
N VAL A 25 -7.98 0.45 0.80
CA VAL A 25 -8.16 -0.77 0.02
C VAL A 25 -9.55 -1.38 0.24
N ASN A 26 -10.10 -1.33 1.46
CA ASN A 26 -11.48 -1.74 1.72
C ASN A 26 -12.47 -0.93 0.88
N GLU A 27 -12.31 0.41 0.87
CA GLU A 27 -13.16 1.31 0.06
C GLU A 27 -13.04 0.99 -1.44
N ALA A 28 -11.85 0.70 -1.95
CA ALA A 28 -11.65 0.30 -3.35
C ALA A 28 -12.30 -1.06 -3.67
N VAL A 29 -12.14 -2.06 -2.81
CA VAL A 29 -12.75 -3.38 -3.00
C VAL A 29 -14.28 -3.29 -2.94
N GLU A 30 -14.85 -2.49 -2.04
CA GLU A 30 -16.30 -2.23 -1.98
C GLU A 30 -16.84 -1.57 -3.26
N LYS A 31 -16.02 -0.76 -3.94
CA LYS A 31 -16.33 -0.19 -5.26
C LYS A 31 -16.14 -1.19 -6.42
N GLY A 32 -15.68 -2.41 -6.14
CA GLY A 32 -15.50 -3.49 -7.11
C GLY A 32 -14.16 -3.48 -7.85
N TYR A 33 -13.11 -2.91 -7.25
CA TYR A 33 -11.75 -3.00 -7.79
C TYR A 33 -10.99 -4.19 -7.20
N ASP A 34 -10.04 -4.71 -8.00
CA ASP A 34 -9.04 -5.67 -7.55
C ASP A 34 -7.75 -4.93 -7.20
N ILE A 35 -7.27 -5.12 -5.96
CA ILE A 35 -6.08 -4.46 -5.44
C ILE A 35 -5.04 -5.51 -5.05
N ASP A 36 -3.83 -5.37 -5.60
CA ASP A 36 -2.64 -6.09 -5.16
C ASP A 36 -1.68 -5.11 -4.48
N LEU A 37 -1.20 -5.49 -3.32
CA LEU A 37 -0.20 -4.76 -2.55
C LEU A 37 1.00 -5.65 -2.29
N GLN A 38 2.15 -5.17 -2.72
CA GLN A 38 3.44 -5.81 -2.48
C GLN A 38 4.29 -4.92 -1.60
N PHE A 39 4.83 -5.46 -0.52
CA PHE A 39 5.69 -4.76 0.42
C PHE A 39 7.04 -5.44 0.52
N GLY A 40 8.08 -4.66 0.81
CA GLY A 40 9.39 -5.20 1.11
C GLY A 40 10.34 -4.18 1.73
N GLY A 41 11.45 -4.72 2.21
CA GLY A 41 12.53 -3.95 2.80
C GLY A 41 13.59 -3.58 1.76
N PRO A 42 14.68 -2.93 2.20
CA PRO A 42 15.78 -2.55 1.30
C PRO A 42 16.58 -3.76 0.79
N GLU A 43 16.54 -4.90 1.51
CA GLU A 43 17.32 -6.10 1.18
C GLU A 43 16.60 -7.04 0.20
N GLU A 44 15.27 -7.08 0.24
CA GLU A 44 14.46 -7.98 -0.56
C GLU A 44 13.08 -7.37 -0.84
N PHE A 45 12.65 -7.41 -2.11
CA PHE A 45 11.35 -6.89 -2.56
C PHE A 45 10.78 -7.73 -3.74
N PRO A 46 9.51 -8.15 -3.69
CA PRO A 46 8.61 -8.10 -2.53
C PRO A 46 8.90 -9.22 -1.54
N THR A 47 8.64 -8.98 -0.26
CA THR A 47 8.67 -10.04 0.78
C THR A 47 7.26 -10.40 1.25
N HIS A 48 6.30 -9.50 1.02
CA HIS A 48 4.91 -9.69 1.44
C HIS A 48 3.98 -9.23 0.34
N GLU A 49 3.03 -10.09 -0.03
CA GLU A 49 2.01 -9.81 -1.05
C GLU A 49 0.62 -9.95 -0.42
N TYR A 50 -0.29 -9.04 -0.75
CA TYR A 50 -1.65 -8.97 -0.21
C TYR A 50 -2.62 -8.64 -1.33
N PHE A 51 -3.68 -9.44 -1.45
CA PHE A 51 -4.74 -9.23 -2.43
C PHE A 51 -6.05 -8.86 -1.74
N ASN A 52 -6.81 -7.91 -2.30
CA ASN A 52 -8.20 -7.59 -1.93
C ASN A 52 -8.50 -7.58 -0.41
N ASN A 53 -7.66 -6.91 0.39
CA ASN A 53 -7.74 -6.78 1.86
C ASN A 53 -7.21 -7.95 2.70
N ASP A 54 -6.44 -8.87 2.11
CA ASP A 54 -5.73 -9.93 2.84
C ASP A 54 -4.77 -9.43 3.93
N ILE A 55 -4.52 -8.11 3.97
CA ILE A 55 -3.74 -7.45 5.02
C ILE A 55 -4.29 -7.72 6.43
N GLU A 56 -5.60 -7.97 6.59
CA GLU A 56 -6.17 -8.36 7.88
C GLU A 56 -5.85 -9.80 8.30
N PHE A 57 -5.77 -10.73 7.34
CA PHE A 57 -5.58 -12.15 7.62
C PHE A 57 -4.16 -12.45 8.09
N LYS A 58 -3.18 -11.70 7.58
CA LYS A 58 -1.77 -11.85 7.94
C LYS A 58 -1.38 -10.94 9.12
N LYS A 59 -2.12 -10.96 10.25
CA LYS A 59 -1.92 -10.12 11.47
C LYS A 59 -0.47 -9.89 11.93
N ALA A 60 0.47 -10.79 11.61
CA ALA A 60 1.91 -10.60 11.87
C ALA A 60 2.53 -9.41 11.11
N ALA A 61 1.97 -9.05 9.95
CA ALA A 61 2.44 -8.00 9.05
C ALA A 61 2.38 -6.58 9.64
N VAL A 62 1.42 -6.32 10.52
CA VAL A 62 1.27 -5.00 11.17
C VAL A 62 2.49 -4.65 12.02
N TYR A 63 3.22 -5.65 12.51
CA TYR A 63 4.48 -5.49 13.23
C TYR A 63 5.71 -5.42 12.29
N ALA A 64 5.56 -5.85 11.04
CA ALA A 64 6.61 -5.79 10.01
C ALA A 64 6.55 -4.51 9.18
N ALA A 65 5.47 -3.74 9.28
CA ALA A 65 5.34 -2.44 8.62
C ALA A 65 6.46 -1.45 9.00
N ASP A 66 7.03 -1.60 10.21
CA ASP A 66 8.21 -0.86 10.68
C ASP A 66 9.46 -1.09 9.79
N TYR A 67 9.53 -2.22 9.09
CA TYR A 67 10.64 -2.62 8.22
C TYR A 67 10.36 -2.44 6.72
N TRP A 68 9.12 -2.09 6.34
CA TRP A 68 8.78 -1.88 4.93
C TRP A 68 9.29 -0.52 4.48
N THR A 69 10.18 -0.53 3.49
CA THR A 69 10.73 0.68 2.87
C THR A 69 10.19 0.90 1.47
N ARG A 70 9.49 -0.09 0.91
CA ARG A 70 8.86 -0.02 -0.41
C ARG A 70 7.49 -0.66 -0.41
N MET A 71 6.60 -0.09 -1.21
CA MET A 71 5.29 -0.64 -1.54
C MET A 71 5.05 -0.51 -3.04
N HIS A 72 4.60 -1.58 -3.68
CA HIS A 72 4.05 -1.55 -5.02
C HIS A 72 2.55 -1.83 -4.91
N ILE A 73 1.74 -0.97 -5.53
CA ILE A 73 0.29 -1.10 -5.57
C ILE A 73 -0.16 -1.27 -7.01
N THR A 74 -1.04 -2.24 -7.24
CA THR A 74 -1.72 -2.45 -8.52
C THR A 74 -3.23 -2.36 -8.29
N VAL A 75 -3.92 -1.63 -9.16
CA VAL A 75 -5.37 -1.47 -9.19
C VAL A 75 -5.91 -1.92 -10.55
N ALA A 76 -6.90 -2.80 -10.52
CA ALA A 76 -7.54 -3.36 -11.71
C ALA A 76 -9.06 -3.54 -11.49
N GLY A 77 -9.76 -3.99 -12.54
CA GLY A 77 -11.18 -4.35 -12.48
C GLY A 77 -12.11 -3.44 -13.29
N LYS A 78 -11.68 -2.22 -13.64
CA LYS A 78 -12.47 -1.27 -14.46
C LYS A 78 -11.67 -0.69 -15.63
N SER A 79 -12.13 0.44 -16.19
CA SER A 79 -11.42 1.16 -17.24
C SER A 79 -10.09 1.74 -16.75
N ASP A 80 -9.16 1.98 -17.67
CA ASP A 80 -7.83 2.49 -17.34
C ASP A 80 -7.88 3.82 -16.57
N SER A 81 -8.78 4.73 -16.96
CA SER A 81 -8.98 6.01 -16.28
C SER A 81 -9.52 5.84 -14.86
N GLU A 82 -10.45 4.90 -14.66
CA GLU A 82 -11.01 4.61 -13.33
C GLU A 82 -9.98 3.95 -12.43
N ASN A 83 -9.19 3.02 -12.96
CA ASN A 83 -8.11 2.36 -12.21
C ASN A 83 -7.05 3.38 -11.76
N ILE A 84 -6.68 4.34 -12.64
CA ILE A 84 -5.73 5.42 -12.29
C ILE A 84 -6.34 6.36 -11.24
N GLN A 85 -7.62 6.70 -11.36
CA GLN A 85 -8.29 7.52 -10.36
C GLN A 85 -8.30 6.84 -9.00
N GLU A 86 -8.70 5.57 -8.93
CA GLU A 86 -8.77 4.83 -7.67
C GLU A 86 -7.38 4.63 -7.05
N LEU A 87 -6.35 4.37 -7.87
CA LEU A 87 -4.95 4.34 -7.43
C LEU A 87 -4.56 5.65 -6.70
N ASN A 88 -4.92 6.80 -7.28
CA ASN A 88 -4.67 8.10 -6.65
C ASN A 88 -5.48 8.32 -5.37
N GLU A 89 -6.70 7.79 -5.29
CA GLU A 89 -7.51 7.84 -4.06
C GLU A 89 -6.86 7.03 -2.93
N ILE A 90 -6.33 5.83 -3.24
CA ILE A 90 -5.60 5.02 -2.26
C ILE A 90 -4.32 5.73 -1.79
N LEU A 91 -3.52 6.26 -2.74
CA LEU A 91 -2.31 7.03 -2.41
C LEU A 91 -2.62 8.26 -1.55
N ASN A 92 -3.72 8.95 -1.82
CA ASN A 92 -4.17 10.08 -1.02
C ASN A 92 -4.61 9.68 0.39
N GLY A 93 -5.21 8.50 0.55
CA GLY A 93 -5.63 7.97 1.85
C GLY A 93 -4.46 7.66 2.79
N ILE A 94 -3.29 7.34 2.24
CA ILE A 94 -2.09 6.98 3.01
C ILE A 94 -1.04 8.09 3.08
N LYS A 95 -1.18 9.17 2.30
CA LYS A 95 -0.15 10.20 2.13
C LYS A 95 0.34 10.81 3.45
N ASP A 96 -0.54 11.00 4.43
CA ASP A 96 -0.18 11.63 5.70
C ASP A 96 0.56 10.65 6.63
N GLN A 97 0.62 9.37 6.25
CA GLN A 97 1.30 8.31 6.98
C GLN A 97 2.63 7.90 6.33
N ILE A 98 2.97 8.50 5.17
CA ILE A 98 4.22 8.28 4.45
C ILE A 98 4.94 9.63 4.35
N ASP A 99 6.15 9.71 4.91
CA ASP A 99 6.95 10.92 4.76
C ASP A 99 7.64 10.93 3.38
N ASN A 100 7.04 11.67 2.45
CA ASN A 100 7.58 11.86 1.10
C ASN A 100 8.85 12.74 1.06
N HIS A 101 9.25 13.33 2.20
CA HIS A 101 10.43 14.19 2.34
C HIS A 101 11.55 13.57 3.18
N ALA A 102 11.32 12.43 3.82
CA ALA A 102 12.37 11.76 4.58
C ALA A 102 13.35 11.03 3.66
N GLU A 103 14.64 11.26 3.88
CA GLU A 103 15.66 10.33 3.39
C GLU A 103 15.38 8.94 3.98
N PRO A 104 15.56 7.84 3.22
CA PRO A 104 15.32 6.50 3.72
C PRO A 104 16.09 6.28 5.02
N ARG A 105 15.37 5.97 6.10
CA ARG A 105 15.99 5.68 7.40
C ARG A 105 16.57 4.26 7.34
N PHE A 106 17.87 4.17 7.08
CA PHE A 106 18.64 2.96 7.33
C PHE A 106 18.91 2.88 8.83
N HIS A 107 18.32 1.89 9.51
CA HIS A 107 18.65 1.54 10.89
C HIS A 107 19.73 0.46 10.92
#